data_AF-A0A4U5PAV1-F1
#
_entry.id   AF-A0A4U5PAV1-F1
#
_cell.length_a   1.000
_cell.length_b   1.000
_cell.length_c   1.000
_cell.angle_alpha   90.00
_cell.angle_beta   90.00
_cell.angle_gamma   90.00
#
_symmetry.space_group_name_H-M   'P 1'
#
loop_
_entity.id
_entity.type
_entity.pdbx_description
1 polymer ?
#
loop_
_entity_poly.entity_id
_entity_poly.type
_entity_poly.pdbx_seq_one_letter_code
_entity_poly.pdbx_strand_id
1 'polypeptide(L)'
;MPCRELSMPRSESSPSTSHNGVACQELPSPKAPSDRSNENVSPKSAQHAPGPPVCLNGKPFRVTTGGINIPKDASDVIHHHPVFVKDTSKYWYKPTISREEAINMLRDKPPGTFVVRDSNSFPGAFGLALKVATPPPGVAVADGTELVRHFLIEPSPKGVKLKGCNNEPVFGTLSALVYQHSITPLALPTKLVLPEYDPASTPEHLSATQALLEQGAACNVVYIFSCDTESLTGPEAVRRCTEEAFRLQFENAVRPVSAHFKVSSQGITITDNTRKLFFRRHYPVHAVTHAGLDPDDRRWDNTRSGLPASVVKQARIFGFVARKVGSRTDNACHLFAELDPDQPAQAVCNFITKVMMASSRK
;
A
#
# COMPACT_ATOMS: atom_id res chain seq x y z
N MET A 1 26.37 -29.74 -46.46
CA MET A 1 26.36 -29.02 -47.74
C MET A 1 25.66 -27.67 -47.53
N PRO A 2 26.22 -26.57 -48.01
CA PRO A 2 26.68 -25.46 -47.14
C PRO A 2 26.25 -24.05 -47.61
N CYS A 3 26.86 -23.03 -46.97
CA CYS A 3 26.98 -21.58 -47.32
C CYS A 3 25.93 -20.64 -46.68
N ARG A 4 26.28 -19.48 -46.07
CA ARG A 4 27.52 -18.67 -46.16
C ARG A 4 27.62 -17.64 -45.01
N GLU A 5 28.84 -17.38 -44.55
CA GLU A 5 29.29 -16.26 -43.71
C GLU A 5 29.23 -14.90 -44.41
N LEU A 6 29.23 -13.82 -43.61
CA LEU A 6 30.07 -12.64 -43.87
C LEU A 6 30.52 -11.97 -42.54
N SER A 7 31.83 -12.04 -42.35
CA SER A 7 32.76 -11.41 -41.38
C SER A 7 32.92 -9.88 -41.59
N MET A 8 33.47 -8.99 -40.74
CA MET A 8 34.74 -8.84 -39.96
C MET A 8 34.69 -7.46 -39.21
N PRO A 9 35.74 -6.93 -38.52
CA PRO A 9 37.00 -7.50 -37.96
C PRO A 9 37.16 -7.23 -36.43
N ARG A 10 37.76 -8.14 -35.64
CA ARG A 10 39.19 -8.29 -35.23
C ARG A 10 39.91 -7.05 -34.66
N SER A 11 40.36 -7.18 -33.41
CA SER A 11 41.72 -6.84 -32.98
C SER A 11 42.26 -7.95 -32.06
N GLU A 12 43.51 -8.33 -32.31
CA GLU A 12 44.24 -9.46 -31.74
C GLU A 12 45.01 -9.07 -30.48
N SER A 13 45.21 -10.01 -29.55
CA SER A 13 46.55 -10.43 -29.09
C SER A 13 46.47 -11.50 -28.00
N SER A 14 47.06 -12.66 -28.32
CA SER A 14 47.36 -13.82 -27.47
C SER A 14 48.67 -13.59 -26.70
N PRO A 15 49.31 -14.61 -26.08
CA PRO A 15 48.82 -15.69 -25.20
C PRO A 15 49.72 -15.83 -23.94
N SER A 16 49.36 -16.67 -22.97
CA SER A 16 50.39 -17.47 -22.28
C SER A 16 49.84 -18.78 -21.70
N THR A 17 50.71 -19.78 -21.84
CA THR A 17 50.53 -21.21 -21.67
C THR A 17 51.13 -21.65 -20.33
N SER A 18 50.50 -22.56 -19.60
CA SER A 18 51.15 -23.72 -18.95
C SER A 18 50.07 -24.55 -18.23
N HIS A 19 49.70 -25.73 -18.71
CA HIS A 19 50.33 -27.04 -18.46
C HIS A 19 50.49 -27.47 -16.99
N ASN A 20 49.76 -28.57 -16.73
CA ASN A 20 50.12 -29.76 -15.95
C ASN A 20 50.03 -29.73 -14.42
N GLY A 21 49.37 -30.76 -13.89
CA GLY A 21 49.48 -31.15 -12.48
C GLY A 21 48.41 -32.13 -12.03
N VAL A 22 48.48 -33.37 -12.51
CA VAL A 22 47.70 -34.53 -12.03
C VAL A 22 48.11 -34.89 -10.60
N ALA A 23 47.16 -35.16 -9.70
CA ALA A 23 47.29 -36.19 -8.66
C ALA A 23 45.92 -36.60 -8.11
N CYS A 24 45.54 -37.84 -8.38
CA CYS A 24 44.46 -38.58 -7.74
C CYS A 24 44.80 -38.90 -6.27
N GLN A 25 43.80 -38.98 -5.40
CA GLN A 25 43.79 -39.94 -4.30
C GLN A 25 42.36 -40.23 -3.83
N GLU A 26 42.17 -41.49 -3.45
CA GLU A 26 40.94 -42.28 -3.43
C GLU A 26 40.04 -42.07 -2.19
N LEU A 27 38.76 -42.37 -2.44
CA LEU A 27 37.68 -42.83 -1.54
C LEU A 27 38.16 -43.81 -0.44
N PRO A 28 37.48 -43.93 0.73
CA PRO A 28 36.18 -44.66 0.75
C PRO A 28 35.17 -44.32 1.87
N SER A 29 33.87 -44.41 1.54
CA SER A 29 32.76 -44.85 2.43
C SER A 29 32.89 -46.37 2.66
N PRO A 30 32.20 -47.10 3.59
CA PRO A 30 30.87 -46.83 4.19
C PRO A 30 30.64 -47.39 5.64
N LYS A 31 29.42 -47.25 6.19
CA LYS A 31 28.53 -48.36 6.69
C LYS A 31 27.61 -47.97 7.86
N ALA A 32 26.36 -48.42 7.78
CA ALA A 32 25.39 -48.64 8.88
C ALA A 32 25.68 -49.96 9.63
N PRO A 33 25.00 -50.23 10.78
CA PRO A 33 23.93 -51.25 10.78
C PRO A 33 22.76 -50.98 11.81
N SER A 34 21.50 -51.34 11.50
CA SER A 34 20.63 -52.44 12.07
C SER A 34 20.20 -52.27 13.55
N ASP A 35 19.03 -52.64 14.11
CA ASP A 35 17.83 -53.40 13.71
C ASP A 35 16.80 -53.37 14.88
N ARG A 36 15.55 -53.85 14.63
CA ARG A 36 14.48 -54.33 15.58
C ARG A 36 13.67 -53.28 16.38
N SER A 37 12.35 -53.38 16.61
CA SER A 37 11.31 -54.39 16.29
C SER A 37 9.90 -53.83 16.60
N ASN A 38 8.91 -54.25 15.80
CA ASN A 38 7.46 -54.46 16.04
C ASN A 38 6.85 -54.05 17.41
N GLU A 39 5.69 -53.39 17.38
CA GLU A 39 4.38 -54.06 17.56
C GLU A 39 3.18 -53.14 17.26
N ASN A 40 2.28 -53.70 16.45
CA ASN A 40 0.87 -53.32 16.28
C ASN A 40 0.14 -53.47 17.63
N VAL A 41 -0.90 -52.66 17.86
CA VAL A 41 -2.26 -53.09 18.29
C VAL A 41 -3.08 -51.84 18.63
N SER A 42 -4.05 -51.52 17.77
CA SER A 42 -5.37 -51.03 18.20
C SER A 42 -6.25 -52.24 18.47
N PRO A 43 -7.22 -52.18 19.39
CA PRO A 43 -8.59 -52.06 18.90
C PRO A 43 -9.63 -51.37 19.82
N LYS A 44 -10.66 -50.86 19.15
CA LYS A 44 -12.11 -50.86 19.52
C LYS A 44 -12.66 -49.85 20.55
N SER A 45 -13.34 -48.85 20.00
CA SER A 45 -14.79 -48.62 20.07
C SER A 45 -15.59 -49.05 21.32
N ALA A 46 -16.23 -48.06 21.97
CA ALA A 46 -17.55 -48.22 22.58
C ALA A 46 -18.33 -46.89 22.54
N GLN A 47 -19.59 -46.99 22.13
CA GLN A 47 -20.58 -45.93 21.94
C GLN A 47 -21.44 -45.71 23.22
N HIS A 48 -22.27 -44.65 23.18
CA HIS A 48 -23.38 -44.24 24.08
C HIS A 48 -22.97 -43.23 25.19
N ALA A 49 -23.64 -42.11 25.45
CA ALA A 49 -24.89 -41.49 24.98
C ALA A 49 -24.85 -39.96 25.30
N PRO A 50 -25.74 -39.12 24.73
CA PRO A 50 -25.64 -37.67 24.74
C PRO A 50 -26.34 -37.00 25.94
N GLY A 51 -25.77 -35.89 26.43
CA GLY A 51 -26.37 -34.99 27.42
C GLY A 51 -27.51 -34.12 26.82
N PRO A 52 -28.37 -33.52 27.65
CA PRO A 52 -29.67 -33.00 27.25
C PRO A 52 -29.59 -31.63 26.53
N PRO A 53 -30.64 -31.26 25.77
CA PRO A 53 -30.65 -30.07 24.92
C PRO A 53 -31.15 -28.84 25.69
N VAL A 54 -30.57 -27.68 25.41
CA VAL A 54 -31.17 -26.38 25.72
C VAL A 54 -31.90 -25.89 24.46
N CYS A 55 -33.23 -25.88 24.50
CA CYS A 55 -34.07 -25.22 23.49
C CYS A 55 -34.61 -23.91 24.06
N LEU A 56 -34.41 -22.81 23.33
CA LEU A 56 -35.32 -21.66 23.35
C LEU A 56 -36.52 -21.95 22.43
N ASN A 57 -37.72 -21.60 22.90
CA ASN A 57 -39.02 -21.59 22.21
C ASN A 57 -38.95 -21.09 20.74
N GLY A 58 -39.50 -21.72 19.70
CA GLY A 58 -40.31 -22.91 19.57
C GLY A 58 -40.90 -23.07 18.15
N LYS A 59 -40.47 -24.16 17.46
CA LYS A 59 -41.21 -25.02 16.49
C LYS A 59 -41.49 -24.51 15.04
N PRO A 60 -41.73 -25.42 14.05
CA PRO A 60 -40.74 -26.34 13.43
C PRO A 60 -40.94 -26.53 11.88
N PHE A 61 -39.91 -26.85 11.08
CA PHE A 61 -40.16 -27.64 9.84
C PHE A 61 -38.94 -28.38 9.26
N ARG A 62 -39.03 -29.72 9.34
CA ARG A 62 -38.61 -30.82 8.43
C ARG A 62 -37.37 -30.62 7.52
N VAL A 63 -36.25 -31.26 7.89
CA VAL A 63 -35.16 -31.60 6.94
C VAL A 63 -35.46 -32.97 6.34
N THR A 64 -35.69 -33.02 5.04
CA THR A 64 -35.86 -34.25 4.27
C THR A 64 -34.50 -34.64 3.69
N THR A 65 -33.95 -35.76 4.14
CA THR A 65 -32.89 -36.50 3.46
C THR A 65 -33.45 -37.12 2.19
N GLY A 66 -32.91 -36.73 1.03
CA GLY A 66 -33.13 -37.38 -0.25
C GLY A 66 -31.80 -37.47 -1.00
N GLY A 67 -31.34 -38.69 -1.28
CA GLY A 67 -30.17 -38.95 -2.11
C GLY A 67 -30.50 -38.99 -3.61
N ILE A 68 -29.44 -39.29 -4.39
CA ILE A 68 -29.37 -39.65 -5.82
C ILE A 68 -29.57 -38.45 -6.77
N ASN A 69 -28.70 -38.08 -7.74
CA ASN A 69 -27.81 -38.78 -8.67
C ASN A 69 -26.55 -37.96 -9.01
N ILE A 70 -25.43 -38.64 -9.27
CA ILE A 70 -24.23 -38.10 -9.90
C ILE A 70 -24.34 -38.31 -11.42
N PRO A 71 -24.29 -37.26 -12.26
CA PRO A 71 -23.80 -37.38 -13.62
C PRO A 71 -22.28 -37.16 -13.62
N LYS A 72 -21.55 -38.16 -14.12
CA LYS A 72 -20.14 -38.05 -14.50
C LYS A 72 -19.97 -37.09 -15.69
N ASP A 73 -18.77 -36.51 -15.76
CA ASP A 73 -18.17 -35.70 -16.83
C ASP A 73 -18.57 -34.22 -16.95
N ALA A 74 -17.71 -33.33 -16.44
CA ALA A 74 -17.17 -32.17 -17.17
C ALA A 74 -16.14 -31.42 -16.29
N SER A 75 -14.87 -31.49 -16.67
CA SER A 75 -13.74 -30.62 -16.29
C SER A 75 -14.09 -29.34 -15.48
N ASP A 76 -13.58 -29.28 -14.25
CA ASP A 76 -13.81 -28.22 -13.25
C ASP A 76 -13.37 -26.84 -13.76
N VAL A 77 -14.34 -26.02 -14.20
CA VAL A 77 -14.15 -24.57 -14.35
C VAL A 77 -14.51 -23.93 -13.02
N ILE A 78 -13.51 -23.38 -12.33
CA ILE A 78 -13.71 -22.73 -11.03
C ILE A 78 -14.38 -21.36 -11.25
N HIS A 79 -15.72 -21.35 -11.17
CA HIS A 79 -16.52 -20.12 -11.13
C HIS A 79 -16.74 -19.67 -9.68
N HIS A 80 -15.69 -19.18 -9.02
CA HIS A 80 -15.85 -18.45 -7.76
C HIS A 80 -15.56 -16.97 -8.00
N HIS A 81 -16.62 -16.15 -7.97
CA HIS A 81 -16.52 -14.71 -7.79
C HIS A 81 -16.68 -14.46 -6.28
N PRO A 82 -15.60 -14.28 -5.50
CA PRO A 82 -15.73 -13.98 -4.08
C PRO A 82 -16.40 -12.61 -3.94
N VAL A 83 -17.66 -12.63 -3.46
CA VAL A 83 -18.39 -11.44 -3.03
C VAL A 83 -17.71 -10.96 -1.74
N PHE A 84 -17.35 -9.67 -1.71
CA PHE A 84 -16.50 -8.97 -0.74
C PHE A 84 -14.98 -9.18 -0.88
N VAL A 85 -14.41 -8.63 -1.96
CA VAL A 85 -12.96 -8.44 -2.08
C VAL A 85 -12.71 -6.99 -2.44
N LYS A 86 -11.90 -6.28 -1.64
CA LYS A 86 -11.34 -4.97 -2.02
C LYS A 86 -10.81 -5.09 -3.44
N ASP A 87 -11.30 -4.26 -4.36
CA ASP A 87 -10.71 -4.16 -5.69
C ASP A 87 -9.31 -3.54 -5.58
N THR A 88 -8.32 -4.40 -5.36
CA THR A 88 -6.90 -4.07 -5.30
C THR A 88 -6.24 -4.13 -6.68
N SER A 89 -7.00 -4.41 -7.74
CA SER A 89 -6.47 -4.58 -9.11
C SER A 89 -5.63 -3.41 -9.57
N LYS A 90 -6.01 -2.18 -9.23
CA LYS A 90 -5.24 -0.96 -9.50
C LYS A 90 -3.79 -0.95 -8.95
N TYR A 91 -3.50 -1.77 -7.95
CA TYR A 91 -2.17 -1.87 -7.35
C TYR A 91 -1.29 -2.92 -8.05
N TRP A 92 -1.86 -4.03 -8.51
CA TRP A 92 -1.10 -5.11 -9.13
C TRP A 92 -1.29 -5.24 -10.64
N TYR A 93 -2.29 -4.61 -11.25
CA TYR A 93 -2.53 -4.58 -12.69
C TYR A 93 -2.15 -3.21 -13.27
N LYS A 94 -1.10 -3.20 -14.09
CA LYS A 94 -0.51 -2.02 -14.71
C LYS A 94 -0.36 -2.29 -16.22
N PRO A 95 -1.41 -2.07 -17.04
CA PRO A 95 -1.40 -2.50 -18.44
C PRO A 95 -0.29 -1.85 -19.27
N THR A 96 0.10 -0.62 -18.95
CA THR A 96 1.02 0.20 -19.76
C THR A 96 2.50 0.04 -19.44
N ILE A 97 2.87 -0.65 -18.35
CA ILE A 97 4.29 -0.74 -17.97
C ILE A 97 5.03 -1.75 -18.85
N SER A 98 6.29 -1.48 -19.12
CA SER A 98 7.22 -2.37 -19.81
C SER A 98 7.69 -3.52 -18.91
N ARG A 99 8.39 -4.48 -19.52
CA ARG A 99 9.02 -5.58 -18.79
C ARG A 99 10.10 -5.06 -17.85
N GLU A 100 10.89 -4.12 -18.33
CA GLU A 100 12.03 -3.52 -17.64
C GLU A 100 11.55 -2.70 -16.44
N GLU A 101 10.47 -1.93 -16.59
CA GLU A 101 9.82 -1.23 -15.49
C GLU A 101 9.28 -2.20 -14.43
N ALA A 102 8.67 -3.32 -14.84
CA ALA A 102 8.21 -4.34 -13.89
C ALA A 102 9.37 -4.95 -13.08
N ILE A 103 10.54 -5.18 -13.71
CA ILE A 103 11.75 -5.64 -13.01
C ILE A 103 12.20 -4.59 -11.99
N ASN A 104 12.29 -3.33 -12.41
CA ASN A 104 12.72 -2.23 -11.54
C ASN A 104 11.76 -1.99 -10.36
N MET A 105 10.47 -2.23 -10.54
CA MET A 105 9.48 -2.16 -9.45
C MET A 105 9.65 -3.28 -8.41
N LEU A 106 10.14 -4.45 -8.82
CA LEU A 106 10.17 -5.66 -8.00
C LEU A 106 11.55 -6.01 -7.43
N ARG A 107 12.66 -5.51 -8.01
CA ARG A 107 14.04 -5.85 -7.62
C ARG A 107 14.31 -5.73 -6.11
N ASP A 108 13.81 -4.68 -5.46
CA ASP A 108 14.07 -4.39 -4.05
C ASP A 108 12.86 -4.71 -3.15
N LYS A 109 11.93 -5.56 -3.64
CA LYS A 109 10.72 -5.98 -2.93
C LYS A 109 10.89 -7.38 -2.32
N PRO A 110 10.10 -7.74 -1.29
CA PRO A 110 10.11 -9.08 -0.73
C PRO A 110 9.57 -10.13 -1.73
N PRO A 111 9.99 -11.41 -1.61
CA PRO A 111 9.45 -12.52 -2.39
C PRO A 111 7.92 -12.61 -2.29
N GLY A 112 7.27 -12.97 -3.39
CA GLY A 112 5.81 -13.02 -3.51
C GLY A 112 5.18 -11.72 -4.03
N THR A 113 5.92 -10.60 -4.04
CA THR A 113 5.46 -9.35 -4.65
C THR A 113 5.38 -9.51 -6.17
N PHE A 114 4.30 -9.03 -6.79
CA PHE A 114 4.05 -9.24 -8.21
C PHE A 114 3.40 -8.02 -8.89
N VAL A 115 3.47 -8.00 -10.22
CA VAL A 115 2.72 -7.08 -11.07
C VAL A 115 2.31 -7.79 -12.36
N VAL A 116 1.12 -7.48 -12.85
CA VAL A 116 0.56 -7.95 -14.12
C VAL A 116 0.46 -6.77 -15.07
N ARG A 117 0.86 -6.97 -16.32
CA ARG A 117 0.83 -5.98 -17.39
C ARG A 117 0.32 -6.59 -18.69
N ASP A 118 0.02 -5.75 -19.68
CA ASP A 118 -0.25 -6.24 -21.03
C ASP A 118 1.04 -6.78 -21.66
N SER A 119 0.92 -7.84 -22.45
CA SER A 119 2.06 -8.46 -23.10
C SER A 119 2.42 -7.74 -24.39
N ASN A 120 3.61 -7.13 -24.42
CA ASN A 120 4.16 -6.50 -25.62
C ASN A 120 4.48 -7.51 -26.73
N SER A 121 4.79 -8.76 -26.37
CA SER A 121 5.23 -9.79 -27.31
C SER A 121 4.08 -10.67 -27.82
N PHE A 122 2.96 -10.71 -27.10
CA PHE A 122 1.80 -11.54 -27.43
C PHE A 122 0.52 -10.71 -27.30
N PRO A 123 -0.02 -10.16 -28.40
CA PRO A 123 -1.21 -9.32 -28.37
C PRO A 123 -2.40 -10.03 -27.68
N GLY A 124 -3.02 -9.34 -26.72
CA GLY A 124 -4.17 -9.85 -25.95
C GLY A 124 -3.80 -10.80 -24.79
N ALA A 125 -2.53 -11.12 -24.59
CA ALA A 125 -2.04 -11.87 -23.42
C ALA A 125 -1.52 -10.93 -22.33
N PHE A 126 -1.35 -11.46 -21.12
CA PHE A 126 -0.81 -10.71 -19.98
C PHE A 126 0.56 -11.25 -19.56
N GLY A 127 1.45 -10.34 -19.16
CA GLY A 127 2.71 -10.68 -18.52
C GLY A 127 2.60 -10.56 -17.00
N LEU A 128 2.87 -11.64 -16.27
CA LEU A 128 2.99 -11.65 -14.82
C LEU A 128 4.48 -11.62 -14.45
N ALA A 129 4.92 -10.60 -13.72
CA ALA A 129 6.25 -10.53 -13.12
C ALA A 129 6.14 -10.79 -11.61
N LEU A 130 6.97 -11.69 -11.08
CA LEU A 130 6.94 -12.17 -9.70
C LEU A 130 8.33 -12.15 -9.08
N LYS A 131 8.48 -11.51 -7.92
CA LYS A 131 9.71 -11.56 -7.12
C LYS A 131 9.82 -12.91 -6.40
N VAL A 132 10.97 -13.57 -6.54
CA VAL A 132 11.30 -14.84 -5.87
C VAL A 132 12.46 -14.67 -4.88
N ALA A 133 12.58 -15.61 -3.93
CA ALA A 133 13.61 -15.58 -2.90
C ALA A 133 14.98 -16.10 -3.39
N THR A 134 14.98 -17.06 -4.31
CA THR A 134 16.20 -17.77 -4.74
C THR A 134 16.42 -17.64 -6.24
N PRO A 135 17.66 -17.35 -6.68
CA PRO A 135 18.01 -17.39 -8.10
C PRO A 135 17.93 -18.84 -8.64
N PRO A 136 17.84 -19.03 -9.96
CA PRO A 136 18.04 -20.36 -10.55
C PRO A 136 19.40 -20.97 -10.15
N PRO A 137 19.50 -22.31 -10.00
CA PRO A 137 20.78 -22.96 -9.71
C PRO A 137 21.82 -22.62 -10.80
N GLY A 138 22.99 -22.10 -10.39
CA GLY A 138 24.14 -21.84 -11.28
C GLY A 138 24.34 -20.38 -11.72
N VAL A 139 23.57 -19.41 -11.22
CA VAL A 139 23.73 -17.99 -11.53
C VAL A 139 24.19 -17.22 -10.28
N ALA A 140 25.29 -16.46 -10.40
CA ALA A 140 25.81 -15.63 -9.32
C ALA A 140 25.00 -14.32 -9.23
N VAL A 141 24.37 -14.09 -8.08
CA VAL A 141 23.52 -12.91 -7.84
C VAL A 141 24.36 -11.65 -7.80
N ALA A 142 24.37 -10.86 -8.88
CA ALA A 142 25.05 -9.57 -8.92
C ALA A 142 24.13 -8.40 -8.49
N ASP A 143 22.92 -8.28 -9.07
CA ASP A 143 22.10 -7.05 -8.97
C ASP A 143 20.62 -7.26 -8.59
N GLY A 144 20.21 -8.47 -8.16
CA GLY A 144 18.84 -8.74 -7.67
C GLY A 144 17.73 -8.77 -8.74
N THR A 145 18.03 -8.40 -9.98
CA THR A 145 17.16 -8.47 -11.17
C THR A 145 16.80 -9.91 -11.55
N GLU A 146 17.72 -10.85 -11.30
CA GLU A 146 17.58 -12.29 -11.57
C GLU A 146 16.51 -12.98 -10.71
N LEU A 147 16.04 -12.28 -9.67
CA LEU A 147 15.00 -12.73 -8.77
C LEU A 147 13.60 -12.34 -9.25
N VAL A 148 13.44 -11.78 -10.45
CA VAL A 148 12.13 -11.47 -11.02
C VAL A 148 11.79 -12.47 -12.12
N ARG A 149 10.90 -13.41 -11.82
CA ARG A 149 10.40 -14.40 -12.77
C ARG A 149 9.24 -13.83 -13.58
N HIS A 150 9.20 -14.17 -14.86
CA HIS A 150 8.16 -13.73 -15.78
C HIS A 150 7.36 -14.92 -16.28
N PHE A 151 6.04 -14.79 -16.25
CA PHE A 151 5.10 -15.79 -16.72
C PHE A 151 4.16 -15.15 -17.73
N LEU A 152 3.73 -15.93 -18.72
CA LEU A 152 2.73 -15.49 -19.69
C LEU A 152 1.38 -16.08 -19.31
N ILE A 153 0.37 -15.22 -19.21
CA ILE A 153 -1.03 -15.59 -19.02
C ILE A 153 -1.71 -15.46 -20.38
N GLU A 154 -2.19 -16.56 -20.94
CA GLU A 154 -2.87 -16.59 -22.23
C GLU A 154 -4.38 -16.55 -22.04
N PRO A 155 -5.10 -15.73 -22.82
CA PRO A 155 -6.55 -15.81 -22.89
C PRO A 155 -6.96 -17.12 -23.58
N SER A 156 -8.10 -17.64 -23.16
CA SER A 156 -8.75 -18.82 -23.71
C SER A 156 -10.26 -18.59 -23.76
N PRO A 157 -11.01 -19.36 -24.57
CA PRO A 157 -12.47 -19.22 -24.63
C PRO A 157 -13.17 -19.42 -23.27
N LYS A 158 -12.53 -20.11 -22.32
CA LYS A 158 -13.07 -20.40 -20.98
C LYS A 158 -12.51 -19.48 -19.89
N GLY A 159 -11.66 -18.50 -20.23
CA GLY A 159 -11.02 -17.60 -19.27
C GLY A 159 -9.52 -17.43 -19.54
N VAL A 160 -8.67 -17.52 -18.53
CA VAL A 160 -7.21 -17.33 -18.63
C VAL A 160 -6.44 -18.49 -18.02
N LYS A 161 -5.20 -18.72 -18.47
CA LYS A 161 -4.31 -19.77 -17.94
C LYS A 161 -2.83 -19.39 -18.07
N LEU A 162 -1.96 -19.95 -17.24
CA LEU A 162 -0.52 -19.83 -17.41
C LEU A 162 0.00 -20.69 -18.58
N LYS A 163 0.76 -20.07 -19.48
CA LYS A 163 1.39 -20.77 -20.63
C LYS A 163 2.46 -21.74 -20.15
N GLY A 164 2.47 -22.94 -20.72
CA GLY A 164 3.47 -23.98 -20.42
C GLY A 164 3.22 -24.74 -19.11
N CYS A 165 2.13 -24.42 -18.40
CA CYS A 165 1.77 -25.05 -17.12
C CYS A 165 0.53 -25.94 -17.31
N ASN A 166 0.71 -27.14 -17.87
CA ASN A 166 -0.41 -28.03 -18.25
C ASN A 166 -1.21 -28.59 -17.07
N ASN A 167 -0.66 -28.54 -15.85
CA ASN A 167 -1.33 -29.00 -14.63
C ASN A 167 -2.21 -27.92 -13.99
N GLU A 168 -2.28 -26.74 -14.58
CA GLU A 168 -3.02 -25.61 -14.03
C GLU A 168 -4.44 -25.53 -14.60
N PRO A 169 -5.46 -25.26 -13.76
CA PRO A 169 -6.83 -25.09 -14.24
C PRO A 169 -6.98 -23.81 -15.06
N VAL A 170 -8.04 -23.75 -15.89
CA VAL A 170 -8.44 -22.51 -16.55
C VAL A 170 -9.28 -21.68 -15.57
N PHE A 171 -8.88 -20.43 -15.36
CA PHE A 171 -9.56 -19.51 -14.45
C PHE A 171 -10.51 -18.60 -15.22
N GLY A 172 -11.74 -18.40 -14.72
CA GLY A 172 -12.74 -17.61 -15.44
C GLY A 172 -12.36 -16.14 -15.69
N THR A 173 -11.48 -15.55 -14.87
CA THR A 173 -10.98 -14.17 -15.04
C THR A 173 -9.54 -14.05 -14.55
N LEU A 174 -8.85 -12.97 -14.96
CA LEU A 174 -7.51 -12.63 -14.45
C LEU A 174 -7.49 -12.48 -12.93
N SER A 175 -8.51 -11.85 -12.35
CA SER A 175 -8.65 -11.71 -10.90
C SER A 175 -8.82 -13.06 -10.20
N ALA A 176 -9.55 -14.00 -10.80
CA ALA A 176 -9.71 -15.35 -10.25
C ALA A 176 -8.37 -16.11 -10.22
N LEU A 177 -7.58 -16.00 -11.29
CA LEU A 177 -6.21 -16.54 -11.34
C LEU A 177 -5.38 -15.94 -10.21
N VAL A 178 -5.30 -14.61 -10.14
CA VAL A 178 -4.49 -13.90 -9.13
C VAL A 178 -4.92 -14.25 -7.71
N TYR A 179 -6.23 -14.30 -7.46
CA TYR A 179 -6.78 -14.67 -6.16
C TYR A 179 -6.40 -16.10 -5.77
N GLN A 180 -6.59 -17.07 -6.67
CA GLN A 180 -6.22 -18.46 -6.39
C GLN A 180 -4.72 -18.59 -6.11
N HIS A 181 -3.88 -17.93 -6.91
CA HIS A 181 -2.42 -17.95 -6.73
C HIS A 181 -1.94 -17.23 -5.46
N SER A 182 -2.79 -16.39 -4.86
CA SER A 182 -2.52 -15.81 -3.53
C SER A 182 -2.77 -16.79 -2.38
N ILE A 183 -3.68 -17.74 -2.57
CA ILE A 183 -3.99 -18.78 -1.57
C ILE A 183 -3.03 -19.96 -1.71
N THR A 184 -2.77 -20.42 -2.94
CA THR A 184 -1.89 -21.56 -3.25
C THR A 184 -0.95 -21.22 -4.41
N PRO A 185 0.35 -21.58 -4.37
CA PRO A 185 1.30 -21.20 -5.42
C PRO A 185 0.96 -21.79 -6.79
N LEU A 186 0.42 -23.02 -6.80
CA LEU A 186 0.19 -23.84 -7.99
C LEU A 186 1.49 -23.96 -8.82
N ALA A 187 1.50 -23.55 -10.09
CA ALA A 187 2.67 -23.60 -10.95
C ALA A 187 3.71 -22.49 -10.67
N LEU A 188 3.38 -21.50 -9.82
CA LEU A 188 4.31 -20.43 -9.46
C LEU A 188 5.29 -20.89 -8.37
N PRO A 189 6.54 -20.39 -8.39
CA PRO A 189 7.57 -20.74 -7.41
C PRO A 189 7.24 -20.27 -5.97
N THR A 190 6.33 -19.32 -5.81
CA THR A 190 5.83 -18.84 -4.52
C THR A 190 4.41 -18.31 -4.69
N LYS A 191 3.65 -18.21 -3.59
CA LYS A 191 2.33 -17.57 -3.57
C LYS A 191 2.45 -16.09 -3.94
N LEU A 192 1.40 -15.57 -4.57
CA LEU A 192 1.26 -14.13 -4.80
C LEU A 192 0.85 -13.42 -3.51
N VAL A 193 1.54 -12.35 -3.17
CA VAL A 193 1.16 -11.49 -2.05
C VAL A 193 0.32 -10.35 -2.62
N LEU A 194 -0.99 -10.36 -2.35
CA LEU A 194 -1.88 -9.29 -2.78
C LEU A 194 -1.45 -7.96 -2.14
N PRO A 195 -1.10 -6.94 -2.94
CA PRO A 195 -0.71 -5.66 -2.38
C PRO A 195 -1.92 -4.91 -1.81
N GLU A 196 -1.74 -4.33 -0.61
CA GLU A 196 -2.70 -3.39 -0.03
C GLU A 196 -2.49 -1.94 -0.55
N TYR A 197 -1.36 -1.69 -1.22
CA TYR A 197 -0.89 -0.39 -1.71
C TYR A 197 -0.09 -0.51 -3.01
N ASP A 198 0.15 0.60 -3.72
CA ASP A 198 0.84 0.57 -5.02
C ASP A 198 2.33 0.17 -4.88
N PRO A 199 2.79 -0.94 -5.47
CA PRO A 199 4.18 -1.38 -5.39
C PRO A 199 5.16 -0.43 -6.07
N ALA A 200 4.70 0.46 -6.97
CA ALA A 200 5.52 1.50 -7.60
C ALA A 200 5.93 2.62 -6.63
N SER A 201 5.26 2.73 -5.47
CA SER A 201 5.65 3.69 -4.44
C SER A 201 6.80 3.12 -3.58
N THR A 202 7.83 3.93 -3.37
CA THR A 202 9.07 3.54 -2.68
C THR A 202 8.80 3.22 -1.19
N PRO A 203 9.41 2.15 -0.63
CA PRO A 203 9.01 1.59 0.66
C PRO A 203 9.35 2.47 1.89
N GLU A 204 10.32 3.37 1.83
CA GLU A 204 10.73 4.17 3.00
C GLU A 204 9.74 5.28 3.35
N HIS A 205 9.03 5.84 2.36
CA HIS A 205 8.06 6.90 2.60
C HIS A 205 6.70 6.36 3.06
N LEU A 206 6.40 5.08 2.82
CA LEU A 206 5.09 4.48 3.10
C LEU A 206 4.89 4.13 4.57
N SER A 207 5.90 3.62 5.28
CA SER A 207 5.72 3.28 6.71
C SER A 207 5.49 4.54 7.55
N ALA A 208 6.25 5.60 7.30
CA ALA A 208 6.06 6.89 7.97
C ALA A 208 4.73 7.53 7.58
N THR A 209 4.37 7.56 6.28
CA THR A 209 3.11 8.18 5.86
C THR A 209 1.89 7.38 6.36
N GLN A 210 1.95 6.06 6.40
CA GLN A 210 0.88 5.20 6.91
C GLN A 210 0.78 5.28 8.44
N ALA A 211 1.91 5.26 9.16
CA ALA A 211 1.94 5.51 10.60
C ALA A 211 1.43 6.92 10.93
N LEU A 212 1.78 7.94 10.14
CA LEU A 212 1.22 9.29 10.29
C LEU A 212 -0.27 9.33 9.97
N LEU A 213 -0.78 8.56 9.01
CA LEU A 213 -2.21 8.46 8.74
C LEU A 213 -2.97 7.76 9.90
N GLU A 214 -2.36 6.74 10.52
CA GLU A 214 -2.94 5.96 11.61
C GLU A 214 -2.84 6.68 12.98
N GLN A 215 -1.66 7.16 13.35
CA GLN A 215 -1.39 7.83 14.64
C GLN A 215 -1.65 9.35 14.60
N GLY A 216 -1.62 9.94 13.41
CA GLY A 216 -1.69 11.38 13.20
C GLY A 216 -0.31 12.05 13.23
N ALA A 217 -0.15 13.12 12.45
CA ALA A 217 1.00 14.01 12.53
C ALA A 217 0.70 15.14 13.54
N ALA A 218 1.67 15.51 14.36
CA ALA A 218 1.53 16.63 15.29
C ALA A 218 2.72 17.57 15.19
N CYS A 219 2.43 18.87 15.27
CA CYS A 219 3.38 19.95 15.16
C CYS A 219 3.01 21.08 16.12
N ASN A 220 3.94 21.99 16.38
CA ASN A 220 3.63 23.24 17.08
C ASN A 220 3.52 24.37 16.06
N VAL A 221 2.51 25.21 16.23
CA VAL A 221 2.19 26.32 15.34
C VAL A 221 1.82 27.55 16.17
N VAL A 222 1.81 28.72 15.55
CA VAL A 222 1.18 29.90 16.15
C VAL A 222 -0.27 29.96 15.68
N TYR A 223 -1.23 29.86 16.60
CA TYR A 223 -2.62 30.18 16.30
C TYR A 223 -2.78 31.70 16.30
N ILE A 224 -3.23 32.25 15.19
CA ILE A 224 -3.35 33.70 15.00
C ILE A 224 -4.78 34.14 15.31
N PHE A 225 -5.73 33.63 14.53
CA PHE A 225 -7.10 34.14 14.52
C PHE A 225 -8.05 33.13 13.85
N SER A 226 -9.35 33.32 14.05
CA SER A 226 -10.38 32.68 13.25
C SER A 226 -11.57 33.59 13.07
N CYS A 227 -12.13 33.63 11.86
CA CYS A 227 -13.38 34.33 11.58
C CYS A 227 -14.38 33.41 10.88
N ASP A 228 -15.65 33.77 11.02
CA ASP A 228 -16.70 33.24 10.16
C ASP A 228 -16.49 33.80 8.75
N THR A 229 -16.49 32.91 7.76
CA THR A 229 -16.37 33.25 6.34
C THR A 229 -17.68 33.05 5.59
N GLU A 230 -18.77 32.77 6.30
CA GLU A 230 -20.11 32.55 5.72
C GLU A 230 -20.04 31.51 4.60
N SER A 231 -20.54 31.81 3.40
CA SER A 231 -20.48 30.92 2.23
C SER A 231 -19.12 30.91 1.52
N LEU A 232 -18.16 31.75 1.91
CA LEU A 232 -16.84 31.82 1.29
C LEU A 232 -16.01 30.59 1.67
N THR A 233 -15.34 30.01 0.68
CA THR A 233 -14.55 28.77 0.81
C THR A 233 -13.20 28.89 0.10
N GLY A 234 -12.39 27.83 0.21
CA GLY A 234 -11.17 27.71 -0.58
C GLY A 234 -10.09 28.74 -0.23
N PRO A 235 -9.23 29.09 -1.18
CA PRO A 235 -8.17 30.10 -1.00
C PRO A 235 -8.72 31.48 -0.64
N GLU A 236 -9.89 31.85 -1.15
CA GLU A 236 -10.50 33.17 -0.88
C GLU A 236 -10.95 33.33 0.58
N ALA A 237 -11.42 32.25 1.21
CA ALA A 237 -11.71 32.26 2.64
C ALA A 237 -10.45 32.47 3.48
N VAL A 238 -9.32 31.86 3.08
CA VAL A 238 -8.02 32.07 3.73
C VAL A 238 -7.55 33.51 3.54
N ARG A 239 -7.61 34.04 2.32
CA ARG A 239 -7.27 35.44 1.99
C ARG A 239 -8.03 36.43 2.86
N ARG A 240 -9.36 36.32 2.92
CA ARG A 240 -10.22 37.19 3.73
C ARG A 240 -9.88 37.10 5.22
N CYS A 241 -9.68 35.88 5.73
CA CYS A 241 -9.30 35.68 7.12
C CYS A 241 -7.95 36.34 7.44
N THR A 242 -7.00 36.28 6.50
CA THR A 242 -5.66 36.85 6.67
C THR A 242 -5.71 38.37 6.70
N GLU A 243 -6.48 38.98 5.79
CA GLU A 243 -6.72 40.44 5.80
C GLU A 243 -7.28 40.92 7.13
N GLU A 244 -8.30 40.21 7.63
CA GLU A 244 -8.93 40.54 8.90
C GLU A 244 -7.97 40.35 10.09
N ALA A 245 -7.13 39.32 10.07
CA ALA A 245 -6.11 39.11 11.09
C ALA A 245 -5.09 40.27 11.14
N PHE A 246 -4.65 40.79 9.99
CA PHE A 246 -3.77 41.95 9.93
C PHE A 246 -4.45 43.24 10.36
N ARG A 247 -5.73 43.45 9.98
CA ARG A 247 -6.54 44.58 10.45
C ARG A 247 -6.62 44.61 11.99
N LEU A 248 -6.97 43.47 12.58
CA LEU A 248 -7.06 43.34 14.03
C LEU A 248 -5.68 43.39 14.72
N GLN A 249 -4.60 42.98 14.04
CA GLN A 249 -3.25 43.15 14.56
C GLN A 249 -2.89 44.63 14.68
N PHE A 250 -3.25 45.45 13.69
CA PHE A 250 -3.05 46.91 13.75
C PHE A 250 -3.81 47.55 14.92
N GLU A 251 -5.01 47.03 15.22
CA GLU A 251 -5.84 47.46 16.35
C GLU A 251 -5.41 46.87 17.71
N ASN A 252 -4.33 46.07 17.75
CA ASN A 252 -3.89 45.31 18.93
C ASN A 252 -4.98 44.38 19.52
N ALA A 253 -5.92 43.94 18.70
CA ALA A 253 -7.05 43.10 19.08
C ALA A 253 -6.79 41.60 18.88
N VAL A 254 -5.77 41.22 18.11
CA VAL A 254 -5.33 39.82 17.94
C VAL A 254 -4.20 39.49 18.92
N ARG A 255 -4.34 38.36 19.63
CA ARG A 255 -3.33 37.82 20.55
C ARG A 255 -2.95 36.41 20.13
N PRO A 256 -1.90 36.25 19.30
CA PRO A 256 -1.48 34.93 18.87
C PRO A 256 -0.98 34.10 20.04
N VAL A 257 -1.21 32.79 19.99
CA VAL A 257 -0.76 31.84 21.01
C VAL A 257 -0.06 30.65 20.38
N SER A 258 0.92 30.08 21.10
CA SER A 258 1.48 28.79 20.70
C SER A 258 0.44 27.69 20.89
N ALA A 259 0.19 26.91 19.85
CA ALA A 259 -0.76 25.82 19.87
C ALA A 259 -0.13 24.53 19.34
N HIS A 260 -0.49 23.42 19.97
CA HIS A 260 -0.21 22.09 19.47
C HIS A 260 -1.27 21.70 18.43
N PHE A 261 -0.82 21.41 17.21
CA PHE A 261 -1.64 21.15 16.04
C PHE A 261 -1.45 19.71 15.58
N LYS A 262 -2.51 18.90 15.71
CA LYS A 262 -2.51 17.49 15.33
C LYS A 262 -3.51 17.21 14.21
N VAL A 263 -3.07 16.52 13.18
CA VAL A 263 -3.90 16.06 12.06
C VAL A 263 -3.92 14.55 12.07
N SER A 264 -5.09 13.93 11.97
CA SER A 264 -5.27 12.47 11.97
C SER A 264 -6.45 12.08 11.09
N SER A 265 -6.65 10.78 10.86
CA SER A 265 -7.83 10.25 10.15
C SER A 265 -9.18 10.69 10.75
N GLN A 266 -9.23 11.06 12.03
CA GLN A 266 -10.44 11.58 12.69
C GLN A 266 -10.68 13.07 12.39
N GLY A 267 -9.64 13.82 12.02
CA GLY A 267 -9.70 15.25 11.76
C GLY A 267 -8.54 16.03 12.39
N ILE A 268 -8.75 17.33 12.55
CA ILE A 268 -7.76 18.29 13.07
C ILE A 268 -8.07 18.56 14.54
N THR A 269 -7.03 18.57 15.37
CA THR A 269 -7.11 18.91 16.80
C THR A 269 -6.11 20.02 17.10
N ILE A 270 -6.59 21.07 17.75
CA ILE A 270 -5.77 22.21 18.16
C ILE A 270 -5.85 22.32 19.68
N THR A 271 -4.72 22.39 20.35
CA THR A 271 -4.62 22.56 21.79
C THR A 271 -3.81 23.82 22.06
N ASP A 272 -4.37 24.81 22.75
CA ASP A 272 -3.63 26.01 23.14
C ASP A 272 -2.65 25.63 24.26
N ASN A 273 -1.35 25.79 24.00
CA ASN A 273 -0.32 25.46 24.98
C ASN A 273 -0.35 26.44 26.17
N THR A 274 -0.83 27.65 25.95
CA THR A 274 -0.96 28.70 26.98
C THR A 274 -2.28 28.61 27.76
N ARG A 275 -3.26 27.86 27.25
CA ARG A 275 -4.62 27.72 27.79
C ARG A 275 -5.33 29.06 28.04
N LYS A 276 -5.05 30.07 27.21
CA LYS A 276 -5.60 31.43 27.36
C LYS A 276 -6.85 31.64 26.51
N LEU A 277 -6.87 31.12 25.28
CA LEU A 277 -7.97 31.34 24.33
C LEU A 277 -8.98 30.20 24.33
N PHE A 278 -8.51 28.96 24.44
CA PHE A 278 -9.34 27.76 24.50
C PHE A 278 -8.52 26.60 25.08
N PHE A 279 -9.16 25.56 25.62
CA PHE A 279 -8.41 24.38 26.07
C PHE A 279 -8.02 23.49 24.88
N ARG A 280 -9.01 23.09 24.08
CA ARG A 280 -8.84 22.22 22.91
C ARG A 280 -10.01 22.38 21.96
N ARG A 281 -9.75 22.37 20.65
CA ARG A 281 -10.77 22.34 19.60
C ARG A 281 -10.52 21.16 18.68
N HIS A 282 -11.59 20.48 18.27
CA HIS A 282 -11.53 19.36 17.33
C HIS A 282 -12.47 19.63 16.15
N TYR A 283 -11.93 19.49 14.95
CA TYR A 283 -12.64 19.63 13.69
C TYR A 283 -12.63 18.28 13.00
N PRO A 284 -13.77 17.59 12.90
CA PRO A 284 -13.80 16.28 12.29
C PRO A 284 -13.44 16.38 10.80
N VAL A 285 -12.82 15.34 10.25
CA VAL A 285 -12.32 15.37 8.87
C VAL A 285 -13.38 15.76 7.84
N HIS A 286 -14.63 15.32 8.03
CA HIS A 286 -15.75 15.63 7.14
C HIS A 286 -16.23 17.10 7.22
N ALA A 287 -15.84 17.85 8.25
CA ALA A 287 -16.15 19.27 8.36
C ALA A 287 -15.11 20.14 7.63
N VAL A 288 -13.88 19.68 7.49
CA VAL A 288 -12.79 20.42 6.83
C VAL A 288 -12.99 20.38 5.32
N THR A 289 -13.14 21.54 4.69
CA THR A 289 -13.43 21.68 3.26
C THR A 289 -12.22 22.11 2.45
N HIS A 290 -11.28 22.82 3.07
CA HIS A 290 -10.08 23.32 2.41
C HIS A 290 -8.93 23.50 3.41
N ALA A 291 -7.70 23.35 2.96
CA ALA A 291 -6.50 23.75 3.68
C ALA A 291 -5.45 24.25 2.69
N GLY A 292 -4.80 25.38 2.98
CA GLY A 292 -3.87 26.01 2.06
C GLY A 292 -3.05 27.12 2.70
N LEU A 293 -2.01 27.55 2.00
CA LEU A 293 -1.23 28.74 2.36
C LEU A 293 -2.03 30.01 2.07
N ASP A 294 -1.60 31.12 2.66
CA ASP A 294 -2.09 32.44 2.27
C ASP A 294 -1.81 32.71 0.77
N PRO A 295 -2.84 32.99 -0.06
CA PRO A 295 -2.66 33.15 -1.50
C PRO A 295 -1.76 34.32 -1.91
N ASP A 296 -1.65 35.32 -1.05
CA ASP A 296 -0.81 36.50 -1.28
C ASP A 296 0.61 36.35 -0.73
N ASP A 297 0.93 35.18 -0.19
CA ASP A 297 2.22 34.87 0.39
C ASP A 297 2.65 35.88 1.47
N ARG A 298 1.69 36.42 2.24
CA ARG A 298 1.99 37.32 3.36
C ARG A 298 2.72 36.55 4.47
N ARG A 299 3.47 37.27 5.29
CA ARG A 299 4.26 36.71 6.39
C ARG A 299 3.76 37.21 7.73
N TRP A 300 3.67 36.30 8.69
CA TRP A 300 3.38 36.66 10.07
C TRP A 300 4.67 36.93 10.83
N ASP A 301 4.71 38.05 11.56
CA ASP A 301 5.83 38.42 12.40
C ASP A 301 5.69 37.79 13.81
N ASN A 302 6.35 36.65 14.01
CA ASN A 302 6.33 35.94 15.29
C ASN A 302 7.08 36.68 16.41
N THR A 303 7.94 37.65 16.08
CA THR A 303 8.74 38.38 17.10
C THR A 303 7.86 39.18 18.06
N ARG A 304 6.66 39.56 17.61
CA ARG A 304 5.66 40.30 18.40
C ARG A 304 4.96 39.45 19.45
N SER A 305 5.13 38.13 19.42
CA SER A 305 4.37 37.18 20.24
C SER A 305 5.14 36.71 21.49
N GLY A 306 6.33 37.26 21.77
CA GLY A 306 7.14 36.87 22.95
C GLY A 306 7.66 35.43 22.91
N LEU A 307 7.80 34.86 21.71
CA LEU A 307 8.25 33.49 21.47
C LEU A 307 9.80 33.39 21.50
N PRO A 308 10.38 32.21 21.81
CA PRO A 308 11.83 32.02 21.89
C PRO A 308 12.54 32.27 20.55
N ALA A 309 13.82 32.65 20.59
CA ALA A 309 14.59 33.07 19.41
C ALA A 309 14.78 31.99 18.32
N SER A 310 14.53 30.71 18.66
CA SER A 310 14.62 29.57 17.74
C SER A 310 13.46 29.46 16.75
N VAL A 311 12.39 30.25 16.91
CA VAL A 311 11.21 30.19 16.04
C VAL A 311 11.41 30.97 14.75
N VAL A 312 10.67 30.58 13.70
CA VAL A 312 10.64 31.30 12.43
C VAL A 312 10.15 32.73 12.67
N LYS A 313 10.96 33.76 12.33
CA LYS A 313 10.60 35.16 12.57
C LYS A 313 9.52 35.68 11.62
N GLN A 314 9.75 35.47 10.32
CA GLN A 314 8.83 35.82 9.24
C GLN A 314 8.20 34.53 8.72
N ALA A 315 7.14 34.11 9.39
CA ALA A 315 6.53 32.80 9.20
C ALA A 315 5.53 32.81 8.05
N ARG A 316 5.49 31.72 7.25
CA ARG A 316 4.40 31.56 6.28
C ARG A 316 3.08 31.37 7.02
N ILE A 317 2.04 31.98 6.46
CA ILE A 317 0.68 31.88 6.96
C ILE A 317 -0.02 30.74 6.22
N PHE A 318 -0.78 29.96 6.96
CA PHE A 318 -1.65 28.95 6.40
C PHE A 318 -2.95 28.87 7.19
N GLY A 319 -3.98 28.33 6.55
CA GLY A 319 -5.26 28.14 7.18
C GLY A 319 -6.00 26.93 6.66
N PHE A 320 -7.03 26.55 7.41
CA PHE A 320 -8.03 25.62 6.93
C PHE A 320 -9.43 26.20 7.12
N VAL A 321 -10.32 25.80 6.22
CA VAL A 321 -11.73 26.16 6.22
C VAL A 321 -12.51 24.94 6.69
N ALA A 322 -13.40 25.14 7.65
CA ALA A 322 -14.28 24.10 8.15
C ALA A 322 -15.73 24.58 8.22
N ARG A 323 -16.67 23.68 7.93
CA ARG A 323 -18.10 23.92 8.12
C ARG A 323 -18.43 24.08 9.60
N LYS A 324 -19.25 25.07 9.92
CA LYS A 324 -19.71 25.31 11.29
C LYS A 324 -20.72 24.25 11.69
N VAL A 325 -20.60 23.74 12.93
CA VAL A 325 -21.53 22.74 13.45
C VAL A 325 -22.93 23.35 13.52
N GLY A 326 -23.91 22.68 12.90
CA GLY A 326 -25.30 23.13 12.87
C GLY A 326 -25.66 24.06 11.71
N SER A 327 -24.71 24.42 10.83
CA SER A 327 -24.99 25.17 9.60
C SER A 327 -24.66 24.34 8.36
N ARG A 328 -25.46 24.51 7.29
CA ARG A 328 -25.24 23.86 5.99
C ARG A 328 -24.36 24.69 5.05
N THR A 329 -24.32 26.00 5.24
CA THR A 329 -23.67 26.95 4.34
C THR A 329 -22.54 27.72 4.98
N ASP A 330 -22.52 27.82 6.31
CA ASP A 330 -21.55 28.68 6.99
C ASP A 330 -20.25 27.95 7.26
N ASN A 331 -19.18 28.64 6.88
CA ASN A 331 -17.81 28.21 7.05
C ASN A 331 -17.11 29.13 8.05
N ALA A 332 -16.11 28.58 8.71
CA ALA A 332 -15.14 29.34 9.48
C ALA A 332 -13.75 29.03 8.96
N CYS A 333 -12.91 30.06 8.89
CA CYS A 333 -11.50 29.93 8.57
C CYS A 333 -10.67 30.06 9.84
N HIS A 334 -9.68 29.18 9.99
CA HIS A 334 -8.76 29.16 11.11
C HIS A 334 -7.34 29.39 10.58
N LEU A 335 -6.67 30.42 11.11
CA LEU A 335 -5.34 30.84 10.65
C LEU A 335 -4.24 30.51 11.63
N PHE A 336 -3.11 30.14 11.04
CA PHE A 336 -1.91 29.73 11.73
C PHE A 336 -0.68 30.28 11.02
N ALA A 337 0.43 30.34 11.76
CA ALA A 337 1.76 30.59 11.22
C ALA A 337 2.74 29.48 11.62
N GLU A 338 3.73 29.27 10.76
CA GLU A 338 4.88 28.42 11.03
C GLU A 338 5.55 28.84 12.35
N LEU A 339 5.93 27.86 13.17
CA LEU A 339 6.69 28.08 14.40
C LEU A 339 8.09 27.47 14.28
N ASP A 340 8.16 26.22 13.80
CA ASP A 340 9.36 25.42 13.67
C ASP A 340 9.81 25.35 12.20
N PRO A 341 11.07 25.70 11.85
CA PRO A 341 11.58 25.61 10.49
C PRO A 341 11.56 24.18 9.91
N ASP A 342 11.67 23.15 10.76
CA ASP A 342 11.64 21.75 10.33
C ASP A 342 10.20 21.26 10.03
N GLN A 343 9.19 22.06 10.37
CA GLN A 343 7.77 21.76 10.19
C GLN A 343 7.08 22.87 9.38
N PRO A 344 7.40 23.02 8.08
CA PRO A 344 6.88 24.10 7.26
C PRO A 344 5.36 23.95 7.02
N ALA A 345 4.68 25.08 6.89
CA ALA A 345 3.24 25.18 6.67
C ALA A 345 2.80 24.40 5.42
N GLN A 346 3.62 24.41 4.38
CA GLN A 346 3.34 23.64 3.16
C GLN A 346 3.23 22.13 3.45
N ALA A 347 4.09 21.59 4.31
CA ALA A 347 4.04 20.18 4.69
C ALA A 347 2.75 19.87 5.48
N VAL A 348 2.35 20.78 6.38
CA VAL A 348 1.10 20.67 7.14
C VAL A 348 -0.12 20.68 6.20
N CYS A 349 -0.23 21.65 5.29
CA CYS A 349 -1.33 21.71 4.31
C CYS A 349 -1.39 20.47 3.41
N ASN A 350 -0.23 20.00 2.93
CA ASN A 350 -0.14 18.78 2.12
C ASN A 350 -0.64 17.56 2.91
N PHE A 351 -0.29 17.47 4.20
CA PHE A 351 -0.72 16.38 5.05
C PHE A 351 -2.24 16.41 5.31
N ILE A 352 -2.82 17.58 5.61
CA ILE A 352 -4.28 17.75 5.76
C ILE A 352 -5.00 17.30 4.49
N THR A 353 -4.53 17.75 3.32
CA THR A 353 -5.12 17.40 2.03
C THR A 353 -5.08 15.89 1.77
N LYS A 354 -3.95 15.23 2.08
CA LYS A 354 -3.82 13.77 1.98
C LYS A 354 -4.82 13.04 2.88
N VAL A 355 -5.00 13.49 4.13
CA VAL A 355 -5.95 12.91 5.08
C VAL A 355 -7.39 13.09 4.62
N MET A 356 -7.75 14.28 4.12
CA MET A 356 -9.07 14.55 3.53
C MET A 356 -9.36 13.64 2.33
N MET A 357 -8.40 13.51 1.40
CA MET A 357 -8.53 12.64 0.23
C MET A 357 -8.66 11.16 0.59
N ALA A 358 -7.98 10.71 1.63
CA ALA A 358 -8.08 9.33 2.12
C ALA A 358 -9.46 9.04 2.73
N SER A 359 -10.07 10.02 3.42
CA SER A 359 -11.40 9.87 4.01
C SER A 359 -12.54 9.84 2.98
N SER A 360 -12.39 10.52 1.83
CA SER A 360 -13.41 10.53 0.77
C SER A 360 -13.46 9.25 -0.07
N ARG A 361 -12.51 8.33 0.12
CA ARG A 361 -12.42 7.05 -0.62
C ARG A 361 -13.02 5.85 0.15
N LYS A 362 -13.67 6.11 1.29
CA LYS A 362 -14.24 5.08 2.16
C LYS A 362 -15.74 4.92 1.99
#